data_AF-A0A8R7UEX4-F1
#
_entry.id   AF-A0A8R7UEX4-F1
#
_cell.length_a   1.000
_cell.length_b   1.000
_cell.length_c   1.000
_cell.angle_alpha   90.00
_cell.angle_beta   90.00
_cell.angle_gamma   90.00
#
_symmetry.space_group_name_H-M   'P 1'
#
loop_
_entity.id
_entity.type
_entity.pdbx_description
1 polymer ?
#
loop_
_entity_poly.entity_id
_entity_poly.type
_entity_poly.pdbx_seq_one_letter_code
_entity_poly.pdbx_strand_id
1 'polypeptide(L)'
;MVDHGVYRSGFPDASNLPFLENLRLRSVLCLCPEPYPEANQEFLRAHGIRLFQLGIDGSKEPFVSIPEDRIREALKVILDTRNHPVLIHCKRGKVKIALLFVWPVEISIASEFCIANIKYVQHRTGCVVGCLRKLQRWCLTSVFDEYQRFAAAKARVSDLRFIELFDVSSL
;
A
#
# COMPACT_ATOMS: atom_id res chain seq x y z
N MET A 1 3.37 -9.67 0.44
CA MET A 1 1.99 -9.75 -0.04
C MET A 1 1.13 -9.28 1.11
N VAL A 2 0.05 -8.53 0.89
CA VAL A 2 -0.80 -8.12 2.01
C VAL A 2 -1.75 -9.25 2.34
N ASP A 3 -2.51 -9.67 1.34
CA ASP A 3 -3.44 -10.80 1.44
C ASP A 3 -3.59 -11.45 0.06
N HIS A 4 -4.32 -12.55 -0.04
CA HIS A 4 -4.63 -13.19 -1.30
C HIS A 4 -5.32 -12.20 -2.25
N GLY A 5 -4.71 -11.94 -3.41
CA GLY A 5 -5.22 -10.96 -4.39
C GLY A 5 -5.01 -9.49 -4.01
N VAL A 6 -4.34 -9.19 -2.88
CA VAL A 6 -4.05 -7.83 -2.42
C VAL A 6 -2.54 -7.60 -2.34
N TYR A 7 -2.05 -6.78 -3.25
CA TYR A 7 -0.64 -6.41 -3.36
C TYR A 7 -0.38 -5.01 -2.85
N ARG A 8 0.84 -4.76 -2.36
CA ARG A 8 1.33 -3.43 -2.03
C ARG A 8 2.65 -3.17 -2.74
N SER A 9 2.85 -1.96 -3.22
CA SER A 9 4.13 -1.55 -3.83
C SER A 9 4.40 -0.07 -3.60
N GLY A 10 5.63 0.36 -3.92
CA GLY A 10 5.91 1.77 -4.20
C GLY A 10 5.25 2.21 -5.50
N PHE A 11 5.53 3.44 -5.93
CA PHE A 11 5.06 3.94 -7.23
C PHE A 11 5.58 3.05 -8.36
N PRO A 12 4.72 2.54 -9.25
CA PRO A 12 5.19 1.79 -10.40
C PRO A 12 5.83 2.73 -11.43
N ASP A 13 7.07 2.45 -11.83
CA ASP A 13 7.74 3.12 -12.93
C ASP A 13 7.67 2.27 -14.21
N ALA A 14 8.15 2.82 -15.33
CA ALA A 14 8.15 2.14 -16.62
C ALA A 14 8.88 0.78 -16.59
N SER A 15 9.97 0.66 -15.80
CA SER A 15 10.71 -0.59 -15.65
C SER A 15 9.91 -1.68 -14.94
N ASN A 16 8.89 -1.32 -14.16
CA ASN A 16 8.10 -2.26 -13.40
C ASN A 16 6.83 -2.72 -14.15
N LEU A 17 6.48 -2.07 -15.27
CA LEU A 17 5.26 -2.39 -16.04
C LEU A 17 5.23 -3.85 -16.53
N PRO A 18 6.32 -4.44 -17.07
CA PRO A 18 6.31 -5.85 -17.48
C PRO A 18 6.06 -6.80 -16.31
N PHE A 19 6.51 -6.44 -15.10
CA PHE A 19 6.22 -7.24 -13.91
C PHE A 19 4.74 -7.13 -13.49
N LEU A 20 4.15 -5.93 -13.58
CA LEU A 20 2.74 -5.73 -13.27
C LEU A 20 1.81 -6.48 -14.22
N GLU A 21 2.23 -6.66 -15.48
CA GLU A 21 1.51 -7.45 -16.46
C GLU A 21 1.39 -8.92 -16.02
N ASN A 22 2.46 -9.50 -15.45
CA ASN A 22 2.45 -10.87 -14.92
C ASN A 22 1.51 -11.05 -13.72
N LEU A 23 1.25 -10.00 -12.94
CA LEU A 23 0.30 -10.06 -11.83
C LEU A 23 -1.16 -10.10 -12.30
N ARG A 24 -1.43 -9.77 -13.58
CA ARG A 24 -2.77 -9.70 -14.17
C ARG A 24 -3.73 -8.91 -13.28
N LEU A 25 -3.27 -7.73 -12.85
CA LEU A 25 -4.03 -6.85 -11.97
C LEU A 25 -5.36 -6.48 -12.63
N ARG A 26 -6.41 -6.41 -11.83
CA ARG A 26 -7.72 -5.92 -12.25
C ARG A 26 -7.92 -4.47 -11.85
N SER A 27 -7.31 -4.05 -10.73
CA SER A 27 -7.38 -2.68 -10.26
C SER A 27 -6.11 -2.19 -9.57
N VAL A 28 -5.95 -0.87 -9.54
CA VAL A 28 -4.89 -0.16 -8.82
C VAL A 28 -5.53 0.87 -7.92
N LEU A 29 -5.14 0.86 -6.64
CA LEU A 29 -5.53 1.84 -5.63
C LEU A 29 -4.35 2.77 -5.33
N CYS A 30 -4.48 4.02 -5.77
CA CYS A 30 -3.50 5.08 -5.60
C CYS A 30 -3.93 6.01 -4.46
N LEU A 31 -3.14 6.09 -3.39
CA LEU A 31 -3.43 6.95 -2.23
C LEU A 31 -2.84 8.37 -2.35
N CYS A 32 -2.49 8.78 -3.56
CA CYS A 32 -1.83 10.05 -3.85
C CYS A 32 -2.81 11.08 -4.42
N PRO A 33 -2.80 12.33 -3.92
CA PRO A 33 -3.63 13.40 -4.50
C PRO A 33 -3.10 13.87 -5.86
N GLU A 34 -1.83 13.64 -6.17
CA GLU A 34 -1.21 14.10 -7.41
C GLU A 34 -1.76 13.35 -8.64
N PRO A 35 -1.92 14.02 -9.80
CA PRO A 35 -2.41 13.36 -11.00
C PRO A 35 -1.51 12.19 -11.40
N TYR A 36 -2.13 11.08 -11.79
CA TYR A 36 -1.41 9.88 -12.22
C TYR A 36 -0.69 10.17 -13.54
N PRO A 37 0.60 9.79 -13.71
CA PRO A 37 1.35 10.02 -14.95
C PRO A 37 0.67 9.38 -16.17
N GLU A 38 0.68 10.10 -17.29
CA GLU A 38 0.00 9.69 -18.53
C GLU A 38 0.45 8.33 -19.04
N ALA A 39 1.77 8.06 -19.06
CA ALA A 39 2.32 6.77 -19.48
C ALA A 39 1.76 5.59 -18.64
N ASN A 40 1.59 5.80 -17.33
CA ASN A 40 1.01 4.79 -16.46
C ASN A 40 -0.51 4.67 -16.69
N GLN A 41 -1.22 5.78 -16.91
CA GLN A 41 -2.65 5.75 -17.24
C GLN A 41 -2.92 4.97 -18.53
N GLU A 42 -2.08 5.18 -19.55
CA GLU A 42 -2.17 4.47 -20.81
C GLU A 42 -1.94 2.97 -20.64
N PHE A 43 -0.94 2.58 -19.86
CA PHE A 43 -0.73 1.17 -19.51
C PHE A 43 -1.96 0.57 -18.82
N LEU A 44 -2.53 1.25 -17.82
CA LEU A 44 -3.73 0.77 -17.13
C LEU A 44 -4.91 0.62 -18.09
N ARG A 45 -5.12 1.61 -18.98
CA ARG A 45 -6.18 1.58 -19.98
C ARG A 45 -6.00 0.44 -20.98
N ALA A 46 -4.78 0.23 -21.48
CA ALA A 46 -4.46 -0.82 -22.46
C ALA A 46 -4.70 -2.22 -21.89
N HIS A 47 -4.51 -2.42 -20.59
CA HIS A 47 -4.70 -3.71 -19.91
C HIS A 47 -6.07 -3.83 -19.22
N GLY A 48 -6.97 -2.86 -19.39
CA GLY A 48 -8.30 -2.87 -18.75
C GLY A 48 -8.26 -2.77 -17.22
N ILE A 49 -7.20 -2.18 -16.66
CA ILE A 49 -6.99 -2.07 -15.22
C ILE A 49 -7.69 -0.81 -14.70
N ARG A 50 -8.58 -1.00 -13.71
CA ARG A 50 -9.33 0.12 -13.12
C ARG A 50 -8.47 0.88 -12.11
N LEU A 51 -8.34 2.20 -12.28
CA LEU A 51 -7.66 3.06 -11.31
C LEU A 51 -8.67 3.63 -10.30
N PHE A 52 -8.40 3.42 -9.01
CA PHE A 52 -9.06 4.10 -7.90
C PHE A 52 -8.06 5.09 -7.29
N GLN A 53 -8.35 6.38 -7.39
CA GLN A 53 -7.48 7.43 -6.85
C GLN A 53 -8.14 8.09 -5.64
N LEU A 54 -7.58 7.83 -4.46
CA LEU A 54 -8.02 8.39 -3.19
C LEU A 54 -6.92 9.32 -2.66
N GLY A 55 -7.03 10.60 -2.98
CA GLY A 55 -6.05 11.59 -2.56
C GLY A 55 -6.00 11.74 -1.04
N ILE A 56 -4.88 11.31 -0.43
CA ILE A 56 -4.56 11.60 0.96
C ILE A 56 -3.34 12.52 0.99
N ASP A 57 -3.52 13.73 1.51
CA ASP A 57 -2.47 14.74 1.56
C ASP A 57 -1.25 14.27 2.35
N GLY A 58 -0.08 14.51 1.76
CA GLY A 58 1.21 14.17 2.33
C GLY A 58 1.75 15.27 3.22
N SER A 59 1.08 15.57 4.34
CA SER A 59 1.63 16.53 5.31
C SER A 59 2.84 15.94 6.05
N LYS A 60 3.82 16.79 6.38
CA LYS A 60 4.88 16.48 7.34
C LYS A 60 4.35 16.71 8.75
N GLU A 61 4.82 15.93 9.73
CA GLU A 61 4.50 16.18 11.14
C GLU A 61 4.85 17.64 11.52
N PRO A 62 4.05 18.29 12.38
CA PRO A 62 3.06 17.72 13.31
C PRO A 62 1.59 17.69 12.85
N PHE A 63 1.24 18.24 11.67
CA PHE A 63 -0.17 18.41 11.24
C PHE A 63 -0.68 17.31 10.29
N VAL A 64 -0.26 16.07 10.50
CA VAL A 64 -0.68 14.94 9.63
C VAL A 64 -1.99 14.38 10.16
N SER A 65 -3.10 14.79 9.55
CA SER A 65 -4.38 14.13 9.74
C SER A 65 -4.66 13.25 8.52
N ILE A 66 -4.58 11.93 8.67
CA ILE A 66 -5.06 11.00 7.65
C ILE A 66 -6.59 11.00 7.73
N PRO A 67 -7.30 11.44 6.68
CA PRO A 67 -8.75 11.48 6.70
C PRO A 67 -9.31 10.06 6.76
N GLU A 68 -10.06 9.77 7.82
CA GLU A 68 -10.65 8.46 8.08
C GLU A 68 -11.54 7.99 6.92
N ASP A 69 -12.30 8.90 6.32
CA ASP A 69 -13.19 8.59 5.19
C ASP A 69 -12.44 8.06 3.98
N ARG A 70 -11.23 8.56 3.70
CA ARG A 70 -10.41 8.07 2.59
C ARG A 70 -9.87 6.67 2.86
N ILE A 71 -9.53 6.37 4.12
CA ILE A 71 -9.12 5.01 4.52
C ILE A 71 -10.31 4.06 4.43
N ARG A 72 -11.51 4.49 4.83
CA ARG A 72 -12.74 3.71 4.69
C ARG A 72 -13.08 3.42 3.22
N GLU A 73 -13.00 4.43 2.35
CA GLU A 73 -13.16 4.26 0.89
C GLU A 73 -12.12 3.28 0.32
N ALA A 74 -10.86 3.40 0.74
CA ALA A 74 -9.79 2.49 0.34
C ALA A 74 -10.09 1.05 0.74
N LEU A 75 -10.52 0.84 1.98
CA LEU A 75 -10.89 -0.48 2.49
C LEU A 75 -12.08 -1.07 1.74
N LYS A 76 -13.10 -0.28 1.41
CA LYS A 76 -14.23 -0.73 0.58
C LYS A 76 -13.79 -1.25 -0.79
N VAL A 77 -12.84 -0.56 -1.43
CA VAL A 77 -12.25 -1.02 -2.71
C VAL A 77 -11.50 -2.34 -2.52
N ILE A 78 -10.72 -2.47 -1.46
CA ILE A 78 -9.90 -3.66 -1.17
C ILE A 78 -10.77 -4.85 -0.76
N LEU A 79 -11.86 -4.66 -0.02
CA LEU A 79 -12.74 -5.74 0.43
C LEU A 79 -13.65 -6.28 -0.69
N ASP A 80 -13.89 -5.49 -1.74
CA ASP A 80 -14.65 -5.95 -2.90
C ASP A 80 -13.79 -6.87 -3.78
N THR A 81 -14.07 -8.17 -3.69
CA THR A 81 -13.36 -9.22 -4.43
C THR A 81 -13.44 -9.07 -5.95
N ARG A 82 -14.42 -8.30 -6.47
CA ARG A 82 -14.51 -7.99 -7.91
C ARG A 82 -13.41 -7.06 -8.38
N ASN A 83 -12.69 -6.40 -7.47
CA ASN A 83 -11.56 -5.56 -7.80
C ASN A 83 -10.23 -6.33 -7.81
N HIS A 84 -10.23 -7.62 -7.44
CA HIS A 84 -9.02 -8.42 -7.29
C HIS A 84 -8.56 -9.02 -8.63
N PRO A 85 -7.24 -9.14 -8.86
CA PRO A 85 -6.16 -8.73 -7.96
C PRO A 85 -5.92 -7.21 -7.94
N VAL A 86 -5.77 -6.63 -6.75
CA VAL A 86 -5.63 -5.17 -6.52
C VAL A 86 -4.22 -4.81 -6.07
N LEU A 87 -3.67 -3.72 -6.61
CA LEU A 87 -2.40 -3.15 -6.18
C LEU A 87 -2.60 -1.84 -5.42
N ILE A 88 -2.13 -1.78 -4.18
CA ILE A 88 -2.15 -0.56 -3.35
C ILE A 88 -0.77 0.11 -3.41
N HIS A 89 -0.73 1.39 -3.75
CA HIS A 89 0.52 2.15 -3.68
C HIS A 89 0.30 3.59 -3.20
N CYS A 90 1.37 4.19 -2.64
CA CYS A 90 1.38 5.60 -2.30
C CYS A 90 2.73 6.25 -2.66
N LYS A 91 2.68 7.57 -2.84
CA LYS A 91 3.77 8.52 -3.21
C LYS A 91 4.16 8.50 -4.69
N ARG A 92 4.35 9.68 -5.30
CA ARG A 92 5.03 9.90 -6.58
C ARG A 92 6.41 10.50 -6.28
N GLY A 93 7.47 9.67 -6.18
CA GLY A 93 8.87 10.14 -6.17
C GLY A 93 9.82 9.77 -5.01
N LYS A 94 11.08 9.53 -5.41
CA LYS A 94 12.35 9.35 -4.66
C LYS A 94 12.65 8.07 -3.88
N VAL A 95 12.00 6.94 -4.18
CA VAL A 95 12.59 5.63 -3.89
C VAL A 95 12.32 4.72 -5.08
N LYS A 96 13.32 4.59 -5.95
CA LYS A 96 13.38 3.49 -6.93
C LYS A 96 13.55 2.21 -6.11
N ILE A 97 12.85 1.15 -6.50
CA ILE A 97 12.82 -0.23 -5.97
C ILE A 97 11.39 -0.59 -5.61
N ALA A 98 10.66 -1.07 -6.61
CA ALA A 98 9.52 -1.94 -6.39
C ALA A 98 10.06 -3.34 -6.09
N LEU A 99 9.94 -3.77 -4.83
CA LEU A 99 9.77 -5.18 -4.57
C LEU A 99 8.29 -5.34 -4.26
N LEU A 100 7.56 -5.85 -5.24
CA LEU A 100 6.29 -6.51 -4.98
C LEU A 100 6.64 -7.73 -4.14
N PHE A 101 6.48 -7.61 -2.82
CA PHE A 101 6.49 -8.77 -1.96
C PHE A 101 5.32 -9.65 -2.41
N VAL A 102 5.56 -10.63 -3.28
CA VAL A 102 4.67 -11.77 -3.50
C VAL A 102 5.23 -12.84 -2.56
N TRP A 103 4.59 -13.03 -1.41
CA TRP A 103 4.95 -14.13 -0.51
C TRP A 103 4.02 -15.27 -0.91
N PRO A 104 4.49 -16.27 -1.65
CA PRO A 104 4.85 -17.51 -0.98
C PRO A 104 6.02 -18.19 -1.71
N VAL A 105 7.25 -17.92 -1.27
CA VAL A 105 8.37 -18.83 -1.54
C VAL A 105 9.14 -18.94 -0.25
N GLU A 106 9.42 -20.17 0.14
CA GLU A 106 10.08 -20.53 1.39
C GLU A 106 11.37 -19.73 1.60
N ILE A 107 11.55 -19.39 2.87
CA ILE A 107 12.76 -18.85 3.45
C ILE A 107 13.92 -19.78 3.09
N SER A 108 14.79 -19.37 2.16
CA SER A 108 16.18 -19.85 2.21
C SER A 108 17.24 -19.04 1.45
N ILE A 109 16.92 -18.00 0.67
CA ILE A 109 17.97 -17.23 -0.04
C ILE A 109 17.71 -15.72 -0.17
N ALA A 110 16.92 -15.12 0.71
CA ALA A 110 16.97 -13.67 0.88
C ALA A 110 18.22 -13.35 1.71
N SER A 111 19.37 -13.22 1.04
CA SER A 111 20.60 -12.79 1.68
C SER A 111 20.33 -11.51 2.47
N GLU A 112 20.88 -11.43 3.68
CA GLU A 112 20.79 -10.31 4.62
C GLU A 112 21.19 -8.96 3.98
N PHE A 113 21.80 -8.99 2.78
CA PHE A 113 22.20 -7.84 1.99
C PHE A 113 21.04 -7.01 1.41
N CYS A 114 19.88 -7.60 1.12
CA CYS A 114 18.73 -6.86 0.57
C CYS A 114 17.87 -6.15 1.64
N ILE A 115 18.05 -6.51 2.92
CA ILE A 115 17.25 -5.97 4.04
C ILE A 115 17.82 -4.62 4.53
N ALA A 116 19.08 -4.32 4.24
CA ALA A 116 19.81 -3.28 4.97
C ALA A 116 19.60 -1.82 4.48
N ASN A 117 18.97 -1.53 3.33
CA ASN A 117 18.95 -0.13 2.83
C ASN A 117 17.73 0.32 2.02
N ILE A 118 16.57 -0.35 2.12
CA ILE A 118 15.36 0.12 1.43
C ILE A 118 14.41 0.82 2.41
N LYS A 119 14.57 2.14 2.54
CA LYS A 119 13.65 3.00 3.31
C LYS A 119 12.33 3.16 2.55
N TYR A 120 11.46 2.16 2.62
CA TYR A 120 10.06 2.28 2.22
C TYR A 120 9.34 3.20 3.21
N VAL A 121 8.74 4.27 2.72
CA VAL A 121 8.00 5.21 3.57
C VAL A 121 6.61 5.31 3.01
N GLN A 122 5.79 4.33 3.37
CA GLN A 122 4.41 4.24 2.93
C GLN A 122 3.47 4.44 4.13
N HIS A 123 3.44 5.65 4.68
CA HIS A 123 2.55 6.00 5.79
C HIS A 123 1.08 5.67 5.49
N ARG A 124 0.60 6.10 4.31
CA ARG A 124 -0.79 5.92 3.87
C ARG A 124 -1.12 4.46 3.62
N THR A 125 -0.30 3.75 2.82
CA THR A 125 -0.50 2.32 2.59
C THR A 125 -0.39 1.53 3.89
N GLY A 126 0.51 1.93 4.81
CA GLY A 126 0.65 1.32 6.12
C GLY A 126 -0.61 1.45 6.98
N CYS A 127 -1.26 2.61 6.97
CA CYS A 127 -2.54 2.81 7.68
C CYS A 127 -3.67 1.97 7.07
N VAL A 128 -3.79 1.94 5.74
CA VAL A 128 -4.80 1.10 5.06
C VAL A 128 -4.57 -0.39 5.36
N VAL A 129 -3.34 -0.87 5.23
CA VAL A 129 -2.98 -2.26 5.54
C VAL A 129 -3.19 -2.56 7.02
N GLY A 130 -2.82 -1.65 7.92
CA GLY A 130 -3.03 -1.84 9.36
C GLY A 130 -4.51 -1.95 9.73
N CYS A 131 -5.37 -1.12 9.13
CA CYS A 131 -6.81 -1.22 9.31
C CYS A 131 -7.39 -2.51 8.71
N LEU A 132 -6.86 -2.97 7.57
CA LEU A 132 -7.21 -4.27 6.99
C LEU A 132 -6.83 -5.43 7.92
N ARG A 133 -5.65 -5.41 8.55
CA ARG A 133 -5.25 -6.42 9.55
C ARG A 133 -6.17 -6.43 10.77
N LYS A 134 -6.63 -5.25 11.19
CA LYS A 134 -7.60 -5.12 12.28
C LYS A 134 -8.93 -5.78 11.92
N LEU A 135 -9.41 -5.63 10.68
CA LEU A 135 -10.57 -6.36 10.16
C LEU A 135 -10.34 -7.88 10.12
N GLN A 136 -9.12 -8.32 9.81
CA GLN A 136 -8.70 -9.72 9.89
C GLN A 136 -8.51 -10.24 11.32
N ARG A 137 -8.86 -9.46 12.35
CA ARG A 137 -8.75 -9.79 13.78
C ARG A 137 -7.32 -10.02 14.28
N TRP A 138 -6.33 -9.39 13.66
CA TRP A 138 -4.96 -9.39 14.19
C TRP A 138 -4.88 -8.57 15.49
N CYS A 139 -3.99 -8.97 16.41
CA CYS A 139 -3.73 -8.16 17.60
C CYS A 139 -2.94 -6.88 17.23
N LEU A 140 -3.19 -5.78 17.93
CA LEU A 140 -2.56 -4.49 17.64
C LEU A 140 -1.03 -4.57 17.63
N THR A 141 -0.43 -5.39 18.51
CA THR A 141 1.02 -5.61 18.55
C THR A 141 1.56 -6.14 17.22
N SER A 142 0.91 -7.15 16.62
CA SER A 142 1.32 -7.68 15.32
C SER A 142 1.08 -6.69 14.17
N VAL A 143 0.00 -5.90 14.25
CA VAL A 143 -0.26 -4.84 13.27
C VAL A 143 0.83 -3.76 13.31
N PHE A 144 1.21 -3.33 14.52
CA PHE A 144 2.25 -2.33 14.71
C PHE A 144 3.63 -2.86 14.31
N ASP A 145 3.95 -4.12 14.60
CA ASP A 145 5.18 -4.77 14.14
C ASP A 145 5.26 -4.81 12.59
N GLU A 146 4.17 -5.19 11.91
CA GLU A 146 4.11 -5.15 10.45
C GLU A 146 4.31 -3.71 9.93
N TYR A 147 3.57 -2.74 10.47
CA TYR A 147 3.71 -1.34 10.09
C TYR A 147 5.14 -0.82 10.27
N GLN A 148 5.75 -1.07 11.45
CA GLN A 148 7.10 -0.63 11.77
C GLN A 148 8.15 -1.30 10.88
N ARG A 149 7.98 -2.59 10.56
CA ARG A 149 8.86 -3.30 9.63
C ARG A 149 8.88 -2.65 8.24
N PHE A 150 7.73 -2.18 7.76
CA PHE A 150 7.64 -1.50 6.45
C PHE A 150 7.95 0.00 6.49
N ALA A 151 7.74 0.70 7.60
CA ALA A 151 8.05 2.12 7.75
C ALA A 151 9.50 2.38 8.21
N ALA A 152 10.14 1.36 8.78
CA ALA A 152 11.50 1.35 9.31
C ALA A 152 11.80 2.61 10.16
N ALA A 153 12.95 3.25 9.95
CA ALA A 153 13.41 4.43 10.67
C ALA A 153 12.53 5.70 10.50
N LYS A 154 11.43 5.63 9.76
CA LYS A 154 10.49 6.73 9.55
C LYS A 154 9.09 6.41 10.07
N ALA A 155 8.91 5.35 10.87
CA ALA A 155 7.64 5.07 11.52
C ALA A 155 7.14 6.30 12.32
N ARG A 156 5.86 6.63 12.19
CA ARG A 156 5.23 7.74 12.91
C ARG A 156 4.32 7.21 14.00
N VAL A 157 4.36 7.84 15.17
CA VAL A 157 3.47 7.52 16.29
C VAL A 157 2.03 7.93 15.96
N SER A 158 1.85 9.02 15.22
CA SER A 158 0.55 9.50 14.71
C SER A 158 -0.18 8.43 13.89
N ASP A 159 0.52 7.74 12.99
CA ASP A 159 -0.04 6.66 12.17
C ASP A 159 -0.44 5.44 13.04
N LEU A 160 0.39 5.07 14.03
CA LEU A 160 0.07 3.98 14.97
C LEU A 160 -1.19 4.29 15.78
N ARG A 161 -1.29 5.52 16.30
CA ARG A 161 -2.45 5.99 17.06
C ARG A 161 -3.71 6.03 16.19
N PHE A 162 -3.58 6.39 14.92
CA PHE A 162 -4.69 6.33 13.96
C PHE A 162 -5.20 4.88 13.80
N ILE A 163 -4.31 3.91 13.56
CA ILE A 163 -4.68 2.49 13.42
C ILE A 163 -5.36 1.95 14.70
N GLU A 164 -4.85 2.36 15.86
CA GLU A 164 -5.41 1.99 17.17
C GLU A 164 -6.86 2.49 17.31
N LEU A 165 -7.11 3.75 16.98
CA LEU A 165 -8.40 4.41 17.16
C LEU A 165 -9.42 4.14 16.03
N PHE A 166 -8.97 3.68 14.86
CA PHE A 166 -9.84 3.45 13.71
C PHE A 166 -10.97 2.45 14.01
N ASP A 167 -12.22 2.86 13.86
CA ASP A 167 -13.37 1.99 14.10
C ASP A 167 -13.72 1.14 12.88
N VAL A 168 -13.42 -0.15 12.98
CA VAL A 168 -13.67 -1.15 11.94
C VAL A 168 -15.14 -1.58 11.84
N SER A 169 -15.97 -1.29 12.84
CA SER A 169 -17.39 -1.70 12.82
C SER A 169 -18.24 -0.91 11.84
N SER A 170 -17.75 0.26 11.42
CA SER A 170 -18.43 1.25 10.58
C SER A 170 -18.25 1.04 9.06
N LEU A 171 -17.76 -0.13 8.63
CA LEU A 171 -17.24 -0.35 7.27
C LEU A 171 -18.21 -1.04 6.31
#